data_AF-A0A355REY4-F1
#
_entry.id   AF-A0A355REY4-F1
#
_cell.length_a   1.000
_cell.length_b   1.000
_cell.length_c   1.000
_cell.angle_alpha   90.00
_cell.angle_beta   90.00
_cell.angle_gamma   90.00
#
_symmetry.space_group_name_H-M   'P 1'
#
loop_
_entity.id
_entity.type
_entity.pdbx_description
1 polymer ?
#
loop_
_entity_poly.entity_id
_entity_poly.type
_entity_poly.pdbx_seq_one_letter_code
_entity_poly.pdbx_strand_id
1 'polypeptide(L)'
;KMQFNGARAMEELAAYDPANLIVGVLGGAAGTTRDTFELVAQTERFGGRVALFGRKIYFAEDAIEIVRLMRAVVEGGIGTINAVKSYHDTLKSQGIVPLRTITEDLEVTDPVLKPEAE
;
A
#
# COMPACT_ATOMS: atom_id res chain seq x y z
N LYS A 1 -0.02 1.93 16.59
CA LYS A 1 0.08 2.33 15.17
C LYS A 1 1.08 3.46 15.01
N MET A 2 1.87 3.48 13.95
CA MET A 2 2.88 4.53 13.71
C MET A 2 3.04 4.81 12.21
N GLN A 3 3.77 5.84 11.83
CA GLN A 3 4.21 6.02 10.44
C GLN A 3 5.17 4.88 10.06
N PHE A 4 5.10 4.40 8.81
CA PHE A 4 6.10 3.46 8.31
C PHE A 4 7.43 4.20 8.09
N ASN A 5 8.50 3.73 8.74
CA ASN A 5 9.82 4.36 8.74
C ASN A 5 10.88 3.45 8.08
N GLY A 6 10.46 2.58 7.17
CA GLY A 6 11.31 1.66 6.43
C GLY A 6 11.37 0.26 7.04
N ALA A 7 11.89 -0.68 6.24
CA ALA A 7 11.97 -2.10 6.57
C ALA A 7 12.61 -2.38 7.94
N ARG A 8 13.85 -1.92 8.14
CA ARG A 8 14.61 -2.19 9.37
C ARG A 8 13.85 -1.76 10.63
N ALA A 9 13.26 -0.57 10.62
CA ALA A 9 12.52 -0.05 11.77
C ALA A 9 11.23 -0.86 12.03
N MET A 10 10.56 -1.30 10.96
CA MET A 10 9.37 -2.14 11.05
C MET A 10 9.70 -3.52 11.62
N GLU A 11 10.76 -4.17 11.11
CA GLU A 11 11.25 -5.46 11.61
C GLU A 11 11.65 -5.39 13.08
N GLU A 12 12.44 -4.38 13.48
CA GLU A 12 12.87 -4.19 14.87
C GLU A 12 11.68 -4.06 15.83
N LEU A 13 10.67 -3.29 15.43
CA LEU A 13 9.44 -3.13 16.23
C LEU A 13 8.62 -4.42 16.29
N ALA A 14 8.46 -5.11 15.16
CA ALA A 14 7.69 -6.35 15.09
C ALA A 14 8.36 -7.47 15.90
N ALA A 15 9.70 -7.51 15.95
CA ALA A 15 10.47 -8.52 16.67
C ALA A 15 10.62 -8.23 18.17
N TYR A 16 10.28 -7.04 18.64
CA TYR A 16 10.50 -6.64 20.04
C TYR A 16 9.72 -7.49 21.06
N ASP A 17 8.42 -7.67 20.84
CA ASP A 17 7.55 -8.52 21.67
C ASP A 17 6.39 -9.11 20.83
N PRO A 18 6.71 -10.00 19.87
CA PRO A 18 5.73 -10.51 18.91
C PRO A 18 4.60 -11.34 19.55
N ALA A 19 4.79 -11.80 20.79
CA ALA A 19 3.77 -12.57 21.51
C ALA A 19 2.67 -11.68 22.11
N ASN A 20 2.98 -10.42 22.42
CA ASN A 20 2.05 -9.53 23.14
C ASN A 20 1.74 -8.22 22.40
N LEU A 21 2.54 -7.83 21.40
CA LEU A 21 2.38 -6.57 20.68
C LEU A 21 2.09 -6.77 19.20
N ILE A 22 0.96 -6.21 18.77
CA ILE A 22 0.59 -6.13 17.36
C ILE A 22 1.00 -4.76 16.82
N VAL A 23 1.97 -4.78 15.91
CA VAL A 23 2.50 -3.57 15.29
C VAL A 23 1.74 -3.26 14.00
N GLY A 24 1.49 -1.98 13.75
CA GLY A 24 0.74 -1.57 12.56
C GLY A 24 0.98 -0.13 12.14
N VAL A 25 0.70 0.16 10.87
CA VAL A 25 1.08 1.42 10.22
C VAL A 25 -0.11 2.35 9.98
N LEU A 26 0.21 3.63 9.85
CA LEU A 26 -0.66 4.67 9.30
C LEU A 26 -0.44 4.78 7.79
N GLY A 27 -1.53 4.97 7.04
CA GLY A 27 -1.47 5.10 5.58
C GLY A 27 -0.84 6.39 5.03
N GLY A 28 -0.33 7.31 5.85
CA GLY A 28 0.34 8.51 5.34
C GLY A 28 -0.54 9.43 4.45
N ALA A 29 0.11 10.17 3.55
CA ALA A 29 -0.54 10.99 2.53
C ALA A 29 -1.04 10.12 1.34
N ALA A 30 -1.87 10.68 0.46
CA ALA A 30 -2.47 9.92 -0.65
C ALA A 30 -1.41 9.27 -1.57
N GLY A 31 -0.42 10.04 -2.04
CA GLY A 31 0.63 9.52 -2.94
C GLY A 31 0.08 8.94 -4.24
N THR A 32 0.83 8.04 -4.86
CA THR A 32 0.36 7.21 -5.99
C THR A 32 -0.37 5.97 -5.48
N THR A 33 -1.09 5.29 -6.38
CA THR A 33 -1.65 3.96 -6.14
C THR A 33 -0.52 2.96 -5.86
N ARG A 34 0.62 3.07 -6.56
CA ARG A 34 1.84 2.31 -6.27
C ARG A 34 2.29 2.46 -4.83
N ASP A 35 2.41 3.69 -4.31
CA ASP A 35 2.80 3.92 -2.90
C ASP A 35 1.82 3.25 -1.92
N THR A 36 0.53 3.22 -2.26
CA THR A 36 -0.49 2.57 -1.44
C THR A 36 -0.29 1.06 -1.35
N PHE A 37 -0.05 0.41 -2.49
CA PHE A 37 0.17 -1.04 -2.53
C PHE A 37 1.53 -1.43 -1.96
N GLU A 38 2.58 -0.65 -2.22
CA GLU A 38 3.89 -0.84 -1.60
C GLU A 38 3.83 -0.72 -0.08
N LEU A 39 3.13 0.29 0.44
CA LEU A 39 3.04 0.47 1.89
C LEU A 39 2.36 -0.73 2.58
N VAL A 40 1.29 -1.30 2.02
CA VAL A 40 0.67 -2.49 2.62
C VAL A 40 1.51 -3.75 2.45
N ALA A 41 2.15 -3.94 1.29
CA ALA A 41 3.01 -5.08 1.02
C ALA A 41 4.22 -5.09 1.96
N GLN A 42 4.95 -3.97 2.04
CA GLN A 42 6.13 -3.85 2.89
C GLN A 42 5.76 -3.92 4.38
N THR A 43 4.62 -3.37 4.78
CA THR A 43 4.16 -3.51 6.17
C THR A 43 3.98 -4.97 6.55
N GLU A 44 3.30 -5.76 5.70
CA GLU A 44 3.08 -7.18 5.94
C GLU A 44 4.42 -7.94 5.95
N ARG A 45 5.24 -7.71 4.91
CA ARG A 45 6.54 -8.36 4.70
C ARG A 45 7.47 -8.19 5.90
N PHE A 46 7.46 -7.01 6.52
CA PHE A 46 8.34 -6.66 7.63
C PHE A 46 7.69 -6.83 9.02
N GLY A 47 6.63 -7.63 9.12
CA GLY A 47 6.07 -8.10 10.39
C GLY A 47 4.94 -7.23 10.97
N GLY A 48 4.55 -6.16 10.28
CA GLY A 48 3.33 -5.43 10.59
C GLY A 48 2.09 -6.28 10.31
N ARG A 49 1.06 -6.15 11.16
CA ARG A 49 -0.18 -6.94 11.06
C ARG A 49 -1.44 -6.10 11.02
N VAL A 50 -1.30 -4.77 11.08
CA VAL A 50 -2.40 -3.82 11.01
C VAL A 50 -2.03 -2.66 10.09
N ALA A 51 -2.95 -2.28 9.20
CA ALA A 51 -2.81 -1.15 8.29
C ALA A 51 -4.03 -0.23 8.44
N LEU A 52 -3.82 1.00 8.92
CA LEU A 52 -4.89 1.98 9.14
C LEU A 52 -4.80 3.11 8.12
N PHE A 53 -5.54 2.97 7.04
CA PHE A 53 -5.53 3.86 5.89
C PHE A 53 -6.75 4.78 5.93
N GLY A 54 -6.53 6.07 5.65
CA GLY A 54 -7.59 7.08 5.59
C GLY A 54 -7.54 7.81 4.26
N ARG A 55 -6.64 8.79 4.13
CA ARG A 55 -6.48 9.63 2.92
C ARG A 55 -6.29 8.82 1.64
N LYS A 56 -5.49 7.76 1.68
CA LYS A 56 -5.25 6.87 0.53
C LYS A 56 -6.52 6.18 0.01
N ILE A 57 -7.48 5.88 0.89
CA ILE A 57 -8.77 5.30 0.49
C ILE A 57 -9.76 6.41 0.12
N TYR A 58 -9.82 7.48 0.93
CA TYR A 58 -10.79 8.56 0.73
C TYR A 58 -10.58 9.34 -0.57
N PHE A 59 -9.32 9.51 -1.01
CA PHE A 59 -8.97 10.21 -2.23
C PHE A 59 -8.76 9.29 -3.44
N ALA A 60 -8.98 7.98 -3.30
CA ALA A 60 -8.97 7.07 -4.44
C ALA A 60 -10.20 7.33 -5.32
N GLU A 61 -10.04 7.15 -6.63
CA GLU A 61 -11.14 7.25 -7.60
C GLU A 61 -12.21 6.18 -7.37
N ASP A 62 -11.81 4.98 -6.94
CA ASP A 62 -12.70 3.92 -6.45
C ASP A 62 -12.18 3.36 -5.12
N ALA A 63 -12.81 3.80 -4.02
CA ALA A 63 -12.47 3.41 -2.67
C ALA A 63 -12.73 1.92 -2.36
N ILE A 64 -13.65 1.27 -3.07
CA ILE A 64 -13.93 -0.16 -2.87
C ILE A 64 -12.85 -0.98 -3.57
N GLU A 65 -12.53 -0.61 -4.81
CA GLU A 65 -11.54 -1.33 -5.61
C GLU A 65 -10.13 -1.21 -5.03
N ILE A 66 -9.73 -0.02 -4.57
CA ILE A 66 -8.40 0.15 -3.92
C ILE A 66 -8.27 -0.77 -2.70
N VAL A 67 -9.32 -0.88 -1.86
CA VAL A 67 -9.31 -1.74 -0.67
C VAL A 67 -9.31 -3.22 -1.04
N ARG A 68 -10.07 -3.62 -2.07
CA ARG A 68 -10.06 -4.98 -2.60
C ARG A 68 -8.65 -5.39 -3.05
N LEU A 69 -7.96 -4.52 -3.77
CA LEU A 69 -6.60 -4.75 -4.25
C LEU A 69 -5.57 -4.70 -3.13
N MET A 70 -5.70 -3.80 -2.14
CA MET A 70 -4.86 -3.80 -0.94
C MET A 70 -4.90 -5.16 -0.24
N ARG A 71 -6.10 -5.74 -0.10
CA ARG A 71 -6.26 -7.09 0.47
C ARG A 71 -5.57 -8.16 -0.38
N ALA A 72 -5.80 -8.15 -1.69
CA ALA A 72 -5.19 -9.12 -2.60
C ALA A 72 -3.66 -9.05 -2.60
N VAL A 73 -3.09 -7.84 -2.45
CA VAL A 73 -1.64 -7.63 -2.30
C VAL A 73 -1.13 -8.25 -1.00
N VAL A 74 -1.78 -7.96 0.13
CA VAL A 74 -1.40 -8.52 1.45
C VAL A 74 -1.54 -10.04 1.50
N GLU A 75 -2.53 -10.61 0.82
CA GLU A 75 -2.72 -12.07 0.71
C GLU A 75 -1.75 -12.73 -0.30
N GLY A 76 -0.88 -11.95 -0.97
CA GLY A 76 0.08 -12.44 -1.96
C GLY A 76 -0.57 -12.89 -3.28
N GLY A 77 -1.86 -12.60 -3.49
CA GLY A 77 -2.58 -12.97 -4.71
C GLY A 77 -2.24 -12.10 -5.92
N ILE A 78 -1.68 -10.91 -5.70
CA ILE A 78 -1.23 -10.01 -6.77
C ILE A 78 -0.04 -9.16 -6.31
N GLY A 79 0.99 -9.05 -7.16
CA GLY A 79 2.09 -8.14 -6.93
C GLY A 79 1.65 -6.69 -7.06
N THR A 80 2.34 -5.78 -6.38
CA THR A 80 1.98 -4.37 -6.29
C THR A 80 1.93 -3.68 -7.67
N ILE A 81 2.76 -4.08 -8.67
CA ILE A 81 2.75 -3.49 -10.02
C ILE A 81 1.46 -3.88 -10.75
N ASN A 82 1.14 -5.17 -10.68
CA ASN A 82 -0.06 -5.70 -11.32
C ASN A 82 -1.32 -5.21 -10.61
N ALA A 83 -1.26 -4.91 -9.32
CA ALA A 83 -2.35 -4.26 -8.61
C ALA A 83 -2.65 -2.86 -9.18
N VAL A 84 -1.63 -2.04 -9.48
CA VAL A 84 -1.85 -0.73 -10.16
C VAL A 84 -2.50 -0.93 -11.53
N LYS A 85 -2.00 -1.87 -12.34
CA LYS A 85 -2.58 -2.16 -13.65
C LYS A 85 -4.04 -2.60 -13.55
N SER A 86 -4.33 -3.52 -12.62
CA SER A 86 -5.69 -3.99 -12.34
C SER A 86 -6.60 -2.86 -11.89
N TYR A 87 -6.11 -1.93 -11.07
CA TYR A 87 -6.88 -0.77 -10.64
C TYR A 87 -7.27 0.10 -11.85
N HIS A 88 -6.31 0.43 -12.73
CA HIS A 88 -6.56 1.21 -13.94
C HIS A 88 -7.50 0.50 -14.92
N ASP A 89 -7.38 -0.83 -15.08
CA ASP A 89 -8.30 -1.62 -15.89
C ASP A 89 -9.73 -1.58 -15.33
N THR A 90 -9.88 -1.69 -14.01
CA THR A 90 -11.18 -1.56 -13.33
C THR A 90 -11.77 -0.16 -13.55
N LEU A 91 -11.00 0.92 -13.31
CA LEU A 91 -11.46 2.29 -13.54
C LEU A 91 -11.94 2.47 -14.99
N LYS A 92 -11.16 1.98 -15.97
CA LYS A 92 -11.53 2.03 -17.38
C LYS A 92 -12.84 1.28 -17.65
N SER A 93 -13.02 0.09 -17.07
CA SER A 93 -14.24 -0.71 -17.25
C SER A 93 -15.49 -0.03 -16.68
N GLN A 94 -15.32 0.81 -15.66
CA GLN A 94 -16.38 1.60 -15.02
C GLN A 94 -16.56 2.99 -15.66
N GLY A 95 -15.73 3.36 -16.65
CA GLY A 95 -15.76 4.69 -17.27
C GLY A 95 -15.22 5.81 -16.37
N ILE A 96 -14.45 5.49 -15.33
CA ILE A 96 -13.82 6.45 -14.43
C ILE A 96 -12.49 6.90 -15.02
N VAL A 97 -12.26 8.22 -15.06
CA VAL A 97 -11.00 8.80 -15.54
C VAL A 97 -9.99 8.82 -14.39
N PRO A 98 -8.82 8.16 -14.53
CA PRO A 98 -7.78 8.18 -13.50
C PRO A 98 -7.22 9.59 -13.27
N LEU A 99 -6.85 9.92 -12.02
CA LEU A 99 -6.24 11.20 -11.65
C LEU A 99 -4.80 11.33 -12.19
N ARG A 100 -4.14 10.20 -12.45
CA ARG A 100 -2.77 10.12 -12.99
C ARG A 100 -2.74 9.17 -14.16
N THR A 101 -1.78 9.37 -15.06
CA THR A 101 -1.50 8.35 -16.07
C THR A 101 -0.99 7.07 -15.41
N ILE A 102 -1.20 5.92 -16.06
CA ILE A 102 -0.68 4.65 -15.55
C ILE A 102 0.84 4.69 -15.32
N THR A 103 1.59 5.39 -16.18
CA THR A 103 3.04 5.53 -16.04
C THR A 103 3.41 6.28 -14.76
N GLU A 104 2.76 7.41 -14.49
CA GLU A 104 3.01 8.17 -13.26
C GLU A 104 2.54 7.42 -12.01
N ASP A 105 1.43 6.71 -12.12
CA ASP A 105 0.82 6.02 -10.98
C ASP A 105 1.52 4.71 -10.62
N LEU A 106 2.38 4.21 -11.52
CA LEU A 106 3.32 3.10 -11.29
C LEU A 106 4.61 3.52 -10.57
N GLU A 107 4.86 4.83 -10.42
CA GLU A 107 6.05 5.30 -9.72
C GLU A 107 5.88 5.19 -8.20
N VAL A 108 6.94 4.72 -7.53
CA VAL A 108 7.07 4.82 -6.07
C VAL A 108 7.60 6.20 -5.75
N THR A 109 6.77 7.04 -5.14
CA THR A 109 7.12 8.44 -4.86
C THR A 109 7.55 8.68 -3.42
N ASP A 110 7.09 7.84 -2.48
CA ASP A 110 7.52 7.91 -1.09
C ASP A 110 8.97 7.40 -0.94
N PRO A 111 9.94 8.25 -0.52
CA PRO A 111 11.33 7.85 -0.41
C PRO A 111 11.57 6.67 0.54
N VAL A 112 10.71 6.48 1.55
CA VAL A 112 10.86 5.39 2.53
C VAL A 112 10.53 4.03 1.91
N LEU A 113 9.69 3.99 0.87
CA LEU A 113 9.27 2.76 0.22
C LEU A 113 10.24 2.30 -0.87
N LYS A 114 10.99 3.24 -1.48
CA LYS A 114 11.86 2.99 -2.65
C LYS A 114 12.89 1.87 -2.47
N PRO A 115 13.61 1.74 -1.34
CA PRO A 115 14.67 0.74 -1.21
C PRO A 115 14.17 -0.71 -1.32
N GLU A 116 12.88 -0.90 -1.06
CA GLU A 116 12.24 -2.20 -0.84
C GLU A 116 11.16 -2.52 -1.87
N ALA A 117 10.91 -1.59 -2.80
CA ALA A 117 9.91 -1.74 -3.83
C ALA A 117 10.38 -2.71 -4.93
N GLU A 118 9.45 -3.54 -5.40
CA GLU A 118 9.69 -4.55 -6.45
C GLU A 118 9.23 -4.10 -7.85
#